data_AF-A0A816GTN7-F1
#
_entry.id   AF-A0A816GTN7-F1
#
_cell.length_a   1.000
_cell.length_b   1.000
_cell.length_c   1.000
_cell.angle_alpha   90.00
_cell.angle_beta   90.00
_cell.angle_gamma   90.00
#
_symmetry.space_group_name_H-M   'P 1'
#
loop_
_entity.id
_entity.type
_entity.pdbx_description
1 polymer ?
#
loop_
_entity_poly.entity_id
_entity_poly.type
_entity_poly.pdbx_seq_one_letter_code
_entity_poly.pdbx_strand_id
1 'polypeptide(L)'
;MVHAESAQANNDVVPTPTVVTGRANPFNAFFSRFSRKNRQSRVAQQKKLLEIQESYRSHRPYFTYWVTFVQVLVCVISLIVYGYAPLSLSQSSNSSIFEQQRYDLTINPWFGPHPADLIRLGAKYTPCIRSHDEVKSRYENQARLEAMSGCCIDTSTGRCMQTLSQQCLSRTGLTWYRTALKSNNSYEQQNMIYPAVCGLTPETCTKKVFGNMPREDDSTWPSTIVNSKVLKWSSSAVKWPICLQQNYNRIANNMSLYPHMDCVNIARPCCTGVLGDCILTSEDDCRRRRGIFHSRAHLCSQVDCIQSVCGMLEFFVARLPDQVYRFWTVIFIHAGLIHLLITIIFQYTIMRPLEKLAGCVRVMIIYIVSGFVGSLASALFLRDTIQVGPGGGQFAILACYLSELFLG
;
A
#
# COMPACT_ATOMS: atom_id res chain seq x y z
N MET A 1 -64.88 53.61 92.93
CA MET A 1 -63.59 53.84 92.25
C MET A 1 -63.84 53.70 90.75
N VAL A 2 -63.68 54.84 90.03
CA VAL A 2 -63.58 55.02 88.56
C VAL A 2 -64.85 54.65 87.76
N HIS A 3 -65.77 55.62 87.56
CA HIS A 3 -66.03 56.40 86.33
C HIS A 3 -66.51 55.54 85.14
N ALA A 4 -67.80 55.59 84.72
CA ALA A 4 -68.45 56.63 83.88
C ALA A 4 -67.82 56.68 82.47
N GLU A 5 -68.51 56.68 81.33
CA GLU A 5 -69.91 56.94 80.97
C GLU A 5 -70.17 56.40 79.54
N SER A 6 -71.45 56.28 79.26
CA SER A 6 -72.16 56.12 77.98
C SER A 6 -71.68 56.97 76.80
N ALA A 7 -71.90 56.49 75.56
CA ALA A 7 -72.76 57.17 74.57
C ALA A 7 -73.00 56.32 73.29
N GLN A 8 -74.25 56.30 72.85
CA GLN A 8 -74.78 55.75 71.60
C GLN A 8 -74.41 56.62 70.36
N ALA A 9 -74.37 56.01 69.16
CA ALA A 9 -75.33 56.29 68.07
C ALA A 9 -74.94 55.63 66.71
N ASN A 10 -75.91 54.91 66.15
CA ASN A 10 -76.36 54.75 64.76
C ASN A 10 -75.40 54.55 63.56
N ASN A 11 -75.74 53.48 62.82
CA ASN A 11 -75.85 53.25 61.37
C ASN A 11 -74.85 53.93 60.42
N ASP A 12 -74.20 53.13 59.55
CA ASP A 12 -74.38 53.27 58.09
C ASP A 12 -73.66 52.17 57.28
N VAL A 13 -74.45 51.58 56.37
CA VAL A 13 -74.17 51.27 54.94
C VAL A 13 -72.85 50.59 54.54
N VAL A 14 -73.00 49.38 53.99
CA VAL A 14 -72.00 48.59 53.25
C VAL A 14 -71.58 49.27 51.93
N PRO A 15 -70.28 49.43 51.61
CA PRO A 15 -69.83 49.68 50.25
C PRO A 15 -69.36 48.38 49.57
N THR A 16 -69.99 48.07 48.43
CA THR A 16 -69.60 47.05 47.45
C THR A 16 -68.18 47.26 46.89
N PRO A 17 -67.45 46.19 46.51
CA PRO A 17 -66.12 46.31 45.93
C PRO A 17 -66.20 46.89 44.51
N THR A 18 -65.55 48.03 44.29
CA THR A 18 -65.30 48.59 42.96
C THR A 18 -64.26 47.74 42.23
N VAL A 19 -64.73 47.00 41.22
CA VAL A 19 -63.88 46.32 40.25
C VAL A 19 -63.20 47.38 39.38
N VAL A 20 -61.94 47.72 39.69
CA VAL A 20 -61.09 48.49 38.78
C VAL A 20 -60.59 47.54 37.69
N THR A 21 -61.29 47.50 36.56
CA THR A 21 -60.78 46.89 35.32
C THR A 21 -59.64 47.74 34.77
N GLY A 22 -58.42 47.50 35.24
CA GLY A 22 -57.21 48.01 34.60
C GLY A 22 -57.04 47.36 33.23
N ARG A 23 -57.40 48.09 32.17
CA ARG A 23 -57.17 47.68 30.78
C ARG A 23 -55.66 47.61 30.55
N ALA A 24 -55.09 46.40 30.51
CA ALA A 24 -53.66 46.20 30.28
C ALA A 24 -53.24 46.88 28.96
N ASN A 25 -52.31 47.83 29.05
CA ASN A 25 -51.85 48.60 27.89
C ASN A 25 -51.20 47.64 26.87
N PRO A 26 -51.70 47.54 25.62
CA PRO A 26 -51.28 46.51 24.66
C PRO A 26 -49.78 46.58 24.32
N PHE A 27 -49.18 47.77 24.44
CA PHE A 27 -47.73 47.97 24.34
C PHE A 27 -46.94 47.23 25.44
N ASN A 28 -47.38 47.26 26.69
CA ASN A 28 -46.70 46.54 27.80
C ASN A 28 -46.87 45.01 27.67
N ALA A 29 -47.99 44.55 27.11
CA ALA A 29 -48.21 43.13 26.82
C ALA A 29 -47.29 42.64 25.68
N PHE A 30 -47.03 43.48 24.67
CA PHE A 30 -46.09 43.17 23.58
C PHE A 30 -44.64 43.13 24.07
N PHE A 31 -44.17 44.15 24.79
CA PHE A 31 -42.81 44.18 25.34
C PHE A 31 -42.54 43.07 26.36
N SER A 32 -43.53 42.72 27.20
CA SER A 32 -43.39 41.58 28.13
C SER A 32 -43.36 40.22 27.40
N ARG A 33 -44.12 40.05 26.32
CA ARG A 33 -44.04 38.86 25.44
C ARG A 33 -42.70 38.80 24.70
N PHE A 34 -42.21 39.91 24.16
CA PHE A 34 -40.90 39.98 23.50
C PHE A 34 -39.75 39.68 24.47
N SER A 35 -39.79 40.25 25.67
CA SER A 35 -38.83 39.98 26.75
C SER A 35 -38.87 38.52 27.23
N ARG A 36 -40.06 37.92 27.38
CA ARG A 36 -40.22 36.48 27.66
C ARG A 36 -39.64 35.60 26.54
N LYS A 37 -39.88 35.94 25.28
CA LYS A 37 -39.36 35.20 24.12
C LYS A 37 -37.82 35.27 24.03
N ASN A 38 -37.24 36.45 24.27
CA ASN A 38 -35.79 36.62 24.37
C ASN A 38 -35.18 35.87 25.56
N ARG A 39 -35.85 35.87 26.73
CA ARG A 39 -35.38 35.12 27.91
C ARG A 39 -35.46 33.60 27.68
N GLN A 40 -36.53 33.10 27.05
CA GLN A 40 -36.66 31.68 26.68
C GLN A 40 -35.60 31.26 25.67
N SER A 41 -35.31 32.10 24.65
CA SER A 41 -34.23 31.86 23.68
C SER A 41 -32.86 31.75 24.38
N ARG A 42 -32.52 32.68 25.28
CA ARG A 42 -31.26 32.65 26.04
C ARG A 42 -31.15 31.43 26.96
N VAL A 43 -32.25 31.03 27.62
CA VAL A 43 -32.28 29.82 28.47
C VAL A 43 -32.13 28.54 27.64
N ALA A 44 -32.74 28.46 26.46
CA ALA A 44 -32.58 27.34 25.54
C ALA A 44 -31.13 27.22 25.04
N GLN A 45 -30.51 28.34 24.69
CA GLN A 45 -29.11 28.38 24.27
C GLN A 45 -28.15 28.00 25.42
N GLN A 46 -28.44 28.44 26.64
CA GLN A 46 -27.66 28.11 27.83
C GLN A 46 -27.81 26.62 28.21
N LYS A 47 -29.00 26.04 28.05
CA LYS A 47 -29.20 24.57 28.17
C LYS A 47 -28.41 23.80 27.12
N LYS A 48 -28.45 24.23 25.84
CA LYS A 48 -27.69 23.58 24.75
C LYS A 48 -26.19 23.61 25.02
N LEU A 49 -25.65 24.72 25.53
CA LEU A 49 -24.25 24.83 25.95
C LEU A 49 -23.90 23.91 27.14
N LEU A 50 -24.79 23.78 28.12
CA LEU A 50 -24.60 22.88 29.26
C LEU A 50 -24.63 21.41 28.82
N GLU A 51 -25.55 21.04 27.93
CA GLU A 51 -25.64 19.69 27.34
C GLU A 51 -24.38 19.35 26.54
N ILE A 52 -23.85 20.29 25.74
CA ILE A 52 -22.58 20.15 25.03
C ILE A 52 -21.43 19.93 26.02
N GLN A 53 -21.38 20.72 27.10
CA GLN A 53 -20.33 20.62 28.11
C GLN A 53 -20.40 19.31 28.90
N GLU A 54 -21.60 18.81 29.17
CA GLU A 54 -21.84 17.52 29.83
C GLU A 54 -21.51 16.33 28.91
N SER A 55 -21.88 16.41 27.64
CA SER A 55 -21.46 15.46 26.59
C SER A 55 -19.94 15.41 26.45
N TYR A 56 -19.27 16.57 26.43
CA TYR A 56 -17.81 16.67 26.34
C TYR A 56 -17.07 16.04 27.53
N ARG A 57 -17.72 15.99 28.71
CA ARG A 57 -17.17 15.44 29.96
C ARG A 57 -17.43 13.94 30.11
N SER A 58 -18.56 13.46 29.61
CA SER A 58 -18.98 12.06 29.71
C SER A 58 -18.40 11.18 28.60
N HIS A 59 -18.33 11.68 27.36
CA HIS A 59 -17.90 10.87 26.22
C HIS A 59 -16.37 10.76 26.12
N ARG A 60 -15.85 9.53 26.14
CA ARG A 60 -14.42 9.24 25.95
C ARG A 60 -14.17 8.95 24.45
N PRO A 61 -13.16 9.60 23.83
CA PRO A 61 -12.89 9.47 22.40
C PRO A 61 -12.07 8.20 22.09
N TYR A 62 -12.68 7.03 22.31
CA TYR A 62 -12.04 5.72 22.17
C TYR A 62 -11.54 5.45 20.75
N PHE A 63 -12.31 5.84 19.72
CA PHE A 63 -11.90 5.59 18.34
C PHE A 63 -10.66 6.38 17.97
N THR A 64 -10.61 7.67 18.35
CA THR A 64 -9.43 8.51 18.14
C THR A 64 -8.19 7.90 18.78
N TYR A 65 -8.27 7.47 20.04
CA TYR A 65 -7.13 6.85 20.71
C TYR A 65 -6.71 5.54 20.06
N TRP A 66 -7.67 4.69 19.67
CA TRP A 66 -7.40 3.43 19.02
C TRP A 66 -6.73 3.62 17.66
N VAL A 67 -7.27 4.48 16.78
CA VAL A 67 -6.71 4.67 15.44
C VAL A 67 -5.34 5.34 15.49
N THR A 68 -5.14 6.31 16.38
CA THR A 68 -3.81 6.90 16.59
C THR A 68 -2.82 5.84 17.06
N PHE A 69 -3.19 5.00 18.03
CA PHE A 69 -2.32 3.94 18.53
C PHE A 69 -1.91 2.98 17.41
N VAL A 70 -2.86 2.51 16.59
CA VAL A 70 -2.57 1.61 15.47
C VAL A 70 -1.65 2.28 14.45
N GLN A 71 -1.89 3.54 14.10
CA GLN A 71 -1.06 4.27 13.13
C GLN A 71 0.36 4.51 13.65
N VAL A 72 0.51 4.86 14.93
CA VAL A 72 1.82 4.99 15.59
C VAL A 72 2.54 3.64 15.57
N LEU A 73 1.86 2.57 15.98
CA LEU A 73 2.43 1.22 16.01
C LEU A 73 2.91 0.76 14.62
N VAL A 74 2.07 0.91 13.60
CA VAL A 74 2.41 0.56 12.21
C VAL A 74 3.60 1.38 11.72
N CYS A 75 3.66 2.67 12.03
CA CYS A 75 4.79 3.52 11.64
C CYS A 75 6.08 3.17 12.37
N VAL A 76 6.02 2.82 13.66
CA VAL A 76 7.20 2.38 14.41
C VAL A 76 7.72 1.05 13.86
N ILE A 77 6.83 0.08 13.62
CA ILE A 77 7.21 -1.21 13.03
C ILE A 77 7.81 -1.03 11.63
N SER A 78 7.23 -0.16 10.80
CA SER A 78 7.75 0.08 9.45
C SER A 78 9.17 0.63 9.46
N LEU A 79 9.47 1.55 10.38
CA LEU A 79 10.81 2.14 10.53
C LEU A 79 11.83 1.13 11.09
N ILE A 80 11.42 0.27 12.02
CA ILE A 80 12.29 -0.78 12.58
C ILE A 80 12.65 -1.81 11.50
N VAL A 81 11.69 -2.24 10.69
CA VAL A 81 11.88 -3.32 9.72
C VAL A 81 12.55 -2.83 8.42
N TYR A 82 12.17 -1.66 7.91
CA TYR A 82 12.60 -1.18 6.58
C TYR A 82 13.63 -0.03 6.64
N GLY A 83 13.78 0.63 7.78
CA GLY A 83 14.68 1.75 7.96
C GLY A 83 14.20 3.05 7.28
N TYR A 84 15.14 3.97 7.09
CA TYR A 84 14.88 5.31 6.53
C TYR A 84 15.40 5.43 5.10
N ALA A 85 14.64 6.10 4.25
CA ALA A 85 15.10 6.54 2.94
C ALA A 85 16.09 7.72 3.06
N PRO A 86 17.04 7.86 2.13
CA PRO A 86 17.98 8.97 2.15
C PRO A 86 17.27 10.31 1.93
N LEU A 87 17.63 11.31 2.73
CA LEU A 87 17.26 12.70 2.51
C LEU A 87 18.26 13.31 1.52
N SER A 88 17.89 13.48 0.25
CA SER A 88 18.74 14.23 -0.68
C SER A 88 18.33 15.70 -0.67
N LEU A 89 19.19 16.54 -0.10
CA LEU A 89 19.18 18.00 -0.28
C LEU A 89 20.04 18.44 -1.50
N SER A 90 20.47 17.49 -2.33
CA SER A 90 21.42 17.75 -3.43
C SER A 90 20.73 17.62 -4.79
N GLN A 91 20.58 18.76 -5.45
CA GLN A 91 20.19 18.88 -6.86
C GLN A 91 21.44 18.65 -7.72
N SER A 92 21.66 17.41 -8.19
CA SER A 92 22.68 17.14 -9.21
C SER A 92 22.06 17.36 -10.60
N SER A 93 22.32 18.56 -11.14
CA SER A 93 22.10 18.90 -12.54
C SER A 93 23.03 18.04 -13.41
N ASN A 94 22.48 17.07 -14.12
CA ASN A 94 22.99 16.35 -15.32
C ASN A 94 22.60 14.86 -15.33
N SER A 95 21.37 14.52 -14.90
CA SER A 95 20.83 13.17 -15.11
C SER A 95 19.77 13.21 -16.20
N SER A 96 19.76 12.19 -17.05
CA SER A 96 18.79 12.05 -18.14
C SER A 96 17.36 11.96 -17.60
N ILE A 97 16.34 12.34 -18.38
CA ILE A 97 14.92 12.38 -17.94
C ILE A 97 14.46 11.06 -17.29
N PHE A 98 14.90 9.92 -17.83
CA PHE A 98 14.61 8.59 -17.28
C PHE A 98 15.30 8.31 -15.95
N GLU A 99 16.52 8.82 -15.79
CA GLU A 99 17.31 8.67 -14.58
C GLU A 99 16.73 9.56 -13.47
N GLN A 100 16.26 10.77 -13.82
CA GLN A 100 15.57 11.69 -12.92
C GLN A 100 14.25 11.11 -12.38
N GLN A 101 13.47 10.40 -13.20
CA GLN A 101 12.25 9.70 -12.74
C GLN A 101 12.55 8.52 -11.79
N ARG A 102 13.72 7.86 -11.95
CA ARG A 102 14.19 6.79 -11.05
C ARG A 102 14.67 7.35 -9.71
N TYR A 103 15.27 8.55 -9.70
CA TYR A 103 15.70 9.25 -8.48
C TYR A 103 14.52 9.76 -7.63
N ASP A 104 13.43 10.25 -8.25
CA ASP A 104 12.27 10.80 -7.53
C ASP A 104 11.55 9.75 -6.67
N LEU A 105 11.62 8.47 -7.05
CA LEU A 105 11.08 7.33 -6.30
C LEU A 105 12.00 6.84 -5.15
N THR A 106 13.18 7.44 -4.97
CA THR A 106 14.14 7.08 -3.91
C THR A 106 14.17 8.03 -2.72
N ILE A 107 13.60 9.21 -2.89
CA ILE A 107 13.58 10.25 -1.86
C ILE A 107 12.23 10.19 -1.13
N ASN A 108 12.28 10.25 0.19
CA ASN A 108 11.08 10.39 1.00
C ASN A 108 11.20 11.62 1.91
N PRO A 109 10.52 12.75 1.57
CA PRO A 109 10.61 13.97 2.36
C PRO A 109 9.95 13.84 3.74
N TRP A 110 9.19 12.78 4.01
CA TRP A 110 8.44 12.59 5.25
C TRP A 110 9.23 11.95 6.38
N PHE A 111 10.54 11.73 6.17
CA PHE A 111 11.43 10.99 7.09
C PHE A 111 10.86 9.60 7.41
N GLY A 112 10.88 8.73 6.41
CA GLY A 112 10.31 7.39 6.50
C GLY A 112 10.93 6.39 5.54
N PRO A 113 10.34 5.18 5.38
CA PRO A 113 10.86 4.13 4.52
C PRO A 113 10.91 4.52 3.04
N HIS A 114 11.61 3.73 2.24
CA HIS A 114 11.64 3.93 0.79
C HIS A 114 10.24 3.70 0.19
N PRO A 115 9.83 4.42 -0.88
CA PRO A 115 8.51 4.22 -1.49
C PRO A 115 8.18 2.78 -1.90
N ALA A 116 9.18 2.02 -2.37
CA ALA A 116 9.03 0.59 -2.67
C ALA A 116 8.69 -0.24 -1.42
N ASP A 117 9.25 0.11 -0.26
CA ASP A 117 8.97 -0.56 1.01
C ASP A 117 7.58 -0.19 1.55
N LEU A 118 7.11 1.04 1.28
CA LEU A 118 5.71 1.42 1.54
C LEU A 118 4.72 0.58 0.71
N ILE A 119 5.04 0.30 -0.56
CA ILE A 119 4.23 -0.61 -1.39
C ILE A 119 4.20 -2.00 -0.75
N ARG A 120 5.37 -2.55 -0.36
CA ARG A 120 5.44 -3.86 0.32
C ARG A 120 4.65 -3.91 1.62
N LEU A 121 4.57 -2.80 2.34
CA LEU A 121 3.78 -2.60 3.56
C LEU A 121 2.28 -2.46 3.32
N GLY A 122 1.80 -2.45 2.07
CA GLY A 122 0.38 -2.37 1.75
C GLY A 122 -0.12 -0.96 1.40
N ALA A 123 0.78 -0.03 1.03
CA ALA A 123 0.37 1.26 0.50
C ALA A 123 -0.50 1.09 -0.75
N LYS A 124 -1.42 2.03 -1.00
CA LYS A 124 -2.21 1.99 -2.23
C LYS A 124 -1.28 2.22 -3.42
N TYR A 125 -1.21 1.23 -4.30
CA TYR A 125 -0.45 1.26 -5.53
C TYR A 125 -1.22 0.53 -6.62
N THR A 126 -1.64 1.27 -7.65
CA THR A 126 -2.59 0.79 -8.67
C THR A 126 -2.11 -0.46 -9.40
N PRO A 127 -0.83 -0.61 -9.78
CA PRO A 127 -0.34 -1.82 -10.43
C PRO A 127 -0.48 -3.10 -9.60
N CYS A 128 -0.66 -3.01 -8.27
CA CYS A 128 -0.95 -4.16 -7.41
C CYS A 128 -2.45 -4.48 -7.27
N ILE A 129 -3.31 -3.54 -7.67
CA ILE A 129 -4.77 -3.64 -7.52
C ILE A 129 -5.43 -4.04 -8.84
N ARG A 130 -4.88 -3.57 -9.97
CA ARG A 130 -5.39 -3.86 -11.32
C ARG A 130 -4.28 -3.82 -12.36
N SER A 131 -4.54 -4.47 -13.51
CA SER A 131 -3.58 -4.51 -14.62
C SER A 131 -3.16 -3.11 -15.06
N HIS A 132 -1.86 -2.98 -15.33
CA HIS A 132 -1.23 -1.74 -15.75
C HIS A 132 -0.45 -1.95 -17.06
N ASP A 133 -0.72 -1.12 -18.07
CA ASP A 133 -0.19 -1.30 -19.42
C ASP A 133 1.34 -1.19 -19.48
N GLU A 134 1.93 -0.32 -18.65
CA GLU A 134 3.39 -0.20 -18.56
C GLU A 134 4.03 -1.47 -17.99
N VAL A 135 3.44 -2.06 -16.95
CA VAL A 135 3.96 -3.30 -16.35
C VAL A 135 3.82 -4.46 -17.34
N LYS A 136 2.68 -4.54 -18.02
CA LYS A 136 2.42 -5.56 -19.04
C LYS A 136 3.39 -5.44 -20.23
N SER A 137 3.57 -4.23 -20.77
CA SER A 137 4.48 -4.00 -21.88
C SER A 137 5.94 -4.28 -21.52
N ARG A 138 6.38 -3.93 -20.30
CA ARG A 138 7.71 -4.30 -19.79
C ARG A 138 7.92 -5.80 -19.74
N TYR A 139 6.93 -6.53 -19.22
CA TYR A 139 6.97 -7.99 -19.18
C TYR A 139 7.02 -8.62 -20.58
N GLU A 140 6.18 -8.15 -21.50
CA GLU A 140 6.16 -8.64 -22.89
C GLU A 140 7.47 -8.35 -23.63
N ASN A 141 8.03 -7.15 -23.44
CA ASN A 141 9.32 -6.78 -24.01
C ASN A 141 10.46 -7.64 -23.44
N GLN A 142 10.48 -7.85 -22.11
CA GLN A 142 11.44 -8.74 -21.48
C GLN A 142 11.35 -10.17 -22.02
N ALA A 143 10.14 -10.71 -22.16
CA ALA A 143 9.91 -12.03 -22.73
C ALA A 143 10.39 -12.13 -24.19
N ARG A 144 10.18 -11.10 -25.01
CA ARG A 144 10.69 -11.07 -26.40
C ARG A 144 12.21 -11.09 -26.47
N LEU A 145 12.87 -10.28 -25.65
CA LEU A 145 14.34 -10.23 -25.60
C LEU A 145 14.91 -11.55 -25.10
N GLU A 146 14.30 -12.13 -24.07
CA GLU A 146 14.70 -13.41 -23.50
C GLU A 146 14.54 -14.57 -24.49
N ALA A 147 13.47 -14.56 -25.30
CA ALA A 147 13.27 -15.57 -26.35
C ALA A 147 14.38 -15.58 -27.42
N MET A 148 15.06 -14.44 -27.63
CA MET A 148 16.17 -14.30 -28.57
C MET A 148 17.54 -14.40 -27.90
N SER A 149 17.58 -14.49 -26.58
CA SER A 149 18.81 -14.54 -25.79
C SER A 149 19.50 -15.91 -25.88
N GLY A 150 20.79 -15.91 -25.55
CA GLY A 150 21.60 -17.12 -25.40
C GLY A 150 22.54 -16.98 -24.20
N CYS A 151 23.28 -18.04 -23.89
CA CYS A 151 24.23 -18.01 -22.78
C CYS A 151 25.57 -17.41 -23.23
N CYS A 152 25.95 -16.31 -22.61
CA CYS A 152 27.26 -15.68 -22.77
C CYS A 152 28.20 -16.14 -21.67
N ILE A 153 29.37 -16.63 -22.04
CA ILE A 153 30.34 -17.26 -21.13
C ILE A 153 31.67 -16.54 -21.23
N ASP A 154 32.19 -16.11 -20.08
CA ASP A 154 33.57 -15.69 -19.92
C ASP A 154 34.43 -16.92 -19.63
N THR A 155 35.19 -17.34 -20.64
CA THR A 155 36.07 -18.51 -20.56
C THR A 155 37.22 -18.35 -19.57
N SER A 156 37.58 -17.12 -19.21
CA SER A 156 38.67 -16.84 -18.27
C SER A 156 38.23 -16.91 -16.81
N THR A 157 36.99 -16.48 -16.52
CA THR A 157 36.47 -16.39 -15.14
C THR A 157 35.38 -17.41 -14.81
N GLY A 158 34.87 -18.14 -15.80
CA GLY A 158 33.72 -19.04 -15.63
C GLY A 158 32.42 -18.31 -15.29
N ARG A 159 32.33 -17.01 -15.61
CA ARG A 159 31.12 -16.19 -15.41
C ARG A 159 30.18 -16.33 -16.60
N CYS A 160 28.90 -16.56 -16.30
CA CYS A 160 27.88 -16.75 -17.31
C CYS A 160 26.70 -15.80 -17.13
N MET A 161 26.18 -15.29 -18.25
CA MET A 161 25.03 -14.40 -18.28
C MET A 161 24.14 -14.70 -19.49
N GLN A 162 22.83 -14.79 -19.28
CA GLN A 162 21.88 -14.88 -20.38
C GLN A 162 21.71 -13.49 -21.01
N THR A 163 22.02 -13.35 -22.30
CA THR A 163 21.95 -12.06 -22.99
C THR A 163 21.86 -12.22 -24.52
N LEU A 164 21.64 -11.12 -25.23
CA LEU A 164 21.67 -11.08 -26.69
C LEU A 164 23.10 -11.22 -27.21
N SER A 165 23.24 -11.78 -28.42
CA SER A 165 24.55 -11.98 -29.06
C SER A 165 25.35 -10.67 -29.20
N GLN A 166 24.68 -9.59 -29.61
CA GLN A 166 25.29 -8.27 -29.78
C GLN A 166 25.87 -7.72 -28.46
N GLN A 167 25.19 -7.95 -27.34
CA GLN A 167 25.65 -7.50 -26.02
C GLN A 167 26.82 -8.35 -25.53
N CYS A 168 26.79 -9.67 -25.76
CA CYS A 168 27.87 -10.58 -25.41
C CYS A 168 29.16 -10.30 -26.21
N LEU A 169 29.05 -10.21 -27.53
CA LEU A 169 30.19 -10.08 -28.45
C LEU A 169 30.79 -8.66 -28.49
N SER A 170 30.24 -7.74 -27.69
CA SER A 170 30.79 -6.38 -27.53
C SER A 170 32.10 -6.34 -26.75
N ARG A 171 32.45 -7.42 -26.02
CA ARG A 171 33.68 -7.53 -25.22
C ARG A 171 34.53 -8.70 -25.68
N THR A 172 35.84 -8.55 -25.61
CA THR A 172 36.80 -9.62 -25.93
C THR A 172 36.79 -10.71 -24.84
N GLY A 173 37.06 -11.96 -25.22
CA GLY A 173 37.11 -13.10 -24.28
C GLY A 173 35.76 -13.73 -23.92
N LEU A 174 34.65 -13.22 -24.45
CA LEU A 174 33.31 -13.77 -24.24
C LEU A 174 32.87 -14.63 -25.43
N THR A 175 32.26 -15.78 -25.14
CA THR A 175 31.67 -16.67 -26.15
C THR A 175 30.17 -16.77 -25.97
N TRP A 176 29.40 -16.65 -27.06
CA TRP A 176 27.94 -16.69 -27.03
C TRP A 176 27.39 -18.00 -27.61
N TYR A 177 26.57 -18.69 -26.83
CA TYR A 177 25.90 -19.93 -27.22
C TYR A 177 24.39 -19.71 -27.33
N ARG A 178 23.83 -19.92 -28.53
CA ARG A 178 22.38 -19.82 -28.75
C ARG A 178 21.63 -21.10 -28.41
N THR A 179 22.25 -22.24 -28.65
CA THR A 179 21.57 -23.52 -28.74
C THR A 179 22.33 -24.62 -28.02
N ALA A 180 21.60 -25.51 -27.37
CA ALA A 180 22.10 -26.74 -26.77
C ALA A 180 21.76 -27.93 -27.69
N LEU A 181 22.72 -28.84 -27.86
CA LEU A 181 22.53 -30.08 -28.62
C LEU A 181 22.10 -31.22 -27.68
N LYS A 182 21.17 -32.06 -28.14
CA LYS A 182 20.76 -33.27 -27.42
C LYS A 182 21.87 -34.33 -27.52
N SER A 183 22.16 -35.01 -26.41
CA SER A 183 23.03 -36.20 -26.41
C SER A 183 22.39 -37.33 -27.23
N ASN A 184 23.07 -37.76 -28.30
CA ASN A 184 22.62 -38.80 -29.22
C ASN A 184 22.67 -40.18 -28.55
N ASN A 185 21.52 -40.67 -28.08
CA ASN A 185 21.34 -42.08 -27.72
C ASN A 185 19.96 -42.57 -28.16
N SER A 186 19.70 -42.56 -29.47
CA SER A 186 18.74 -43.43 -30.19
C SER A 186 18.46 -42.88 -31.60
N TYR A 187 18.68 -43.73 -32.61
CA TYR A 187 18.31 -43.56 -34.01
C TYR A 187 16.77 -43.39 -34.17
N GLU A 188 16.16 -42.26 -33.78
CA GLU A 188 14.82 -41.88 -34.33
C GLU A 188 14.22 -40.52 -33.92
N GLN A 189 14.94 -39.57 -33.33
CA GLN A 189 14.33 -38.28 -33.01
C GLN A 189 15.13 -37.13 -33.59
N GLN A 190 14.51 -36.45 -34.56
CA GLN A 190 14.89 -35.15 -35.11
C GLN A 190 15.70 -34.33 -34.08
N ASN A 191 16.86 -33.81 -34.49
CA ASN A 191 17.73 -32.93 -33.71
C ASN A 191 16.92 -31.79 -33.07
N MET A 192 16.34 -32.02 -31.89
CA MET A 192 15.66 -30.99 -31.13
C MET A 192 16.74 -30.08 -30.57
N ILE A 193 16.86 -28.92 -31.20
CA ILE A 193 17.76 -27.85 -30.79
C ILE A 193 17.03 -27.04 -29.73
N TYR A 194 17.49 -27.13 -28.48
CA TYR A 194 16.96 -26.31 -27.39
C TYR A 194 17.68 -24.96 -27.36
N PRO A 195 17.01 -23.86 -26.97
CA PRO A 195 17.72 -22.65 -26.57
C PRO A 195 18.74 -22.94 -25.47
N ALA A 196 19.92 -22.33 -25.54
CA ALA A 196 20.91 -22.42 -24.46
C ALA A 196 20.53 -21.44 -23.34
N VAL A 197 20.36 -21.97 -22.13
CA VAL A 197 20.11 -21.19 -20.92
C VAL A 197 21.27 -21.43 -19.95
N CYS A 198 21.91 -20.36 -19.46
CA CYS A 198 23.05 -20.51 -18.57
C CYS A 198 22.72 -21.34 -17.31
N GLY A 199 23.45 -22.45 -17.12
CA GLY A 199 23.30 -23.35 -16.00
C GLY A 199 22.01 -24.17 -15.99
N LEU A 200 21.26 -24.23 -17.10
CA LEU A 200 20.05 -25.05 -17.20
C LEU A 200 19.94 -25.74 -18.56
N THR A 201 19.76 -27.07 -18.54
CA THR A 201 19.45 -27.85 -19.74
C THR A 201 18.33 -28.86 -19.46
N PRO A 202 17.43 -29.12 -20.44
CA PRO A 202 16.36 -30.10 -20.31
C PRO A 202 16.79 -31.50 -19.87
N GLU A 203 17.98 -31.97 -20.27
CA GLU A 203 18.45 -33.33 -20.02
C GLU A 203 18.90 -33.59 -18.59
N THR A 204 19.25 -32.54 -17.84
CA THR A 204 19.78 -32.66 -16.48
C THR A 204 18.72 -32.40 -15.42
N CYS A 205 17.60 -31.77 -15.78
CA CYS A 205 16.56 -31.45 -14.82
C CYS A 205 15.68 -32.67 -14.50
N THR A 206 15.80 -33.18 -13.27
CA THR A 206 15.06 -34.37 -12.81
C THR A 206 13.71 -34.02 -12.19
N LYS A 207 13.63 -32.87 -11.50
CA LYS A 207 12.41 -32.36 -10.88
C LYS A 207 12.13 -30.95 -11.37
N LYS A 208 10.95 -30.73 -11.95
CA LYS A 208 10.53 -29.46 -12.55
C LYS A 208 9.13 -29.05 -12.13
N VAL A 209 8.89 -27.75 -12.11
CA VAL A 209 7.60 -27.15 -11.73
C VAL A 209 7.24 -26.02 -12.68
N PHE A 210 5.97 -25.97 -13.09
CA PHE A 210 5.41 -24.85 -13.85
C PHE A 210 4.80 -23.83 -12.89
N GLY A 211 5.09 -22.56 -13.15
CA GLY A 211 4.71 -21.44 -12.28
C GLY A 211 5.85 -20.45 -12.15
N ASN A 212 5.61 -19.40 -11.38
CA ASN A 212 6.64 -18.42 -11.05
C ASN A 212 7.32 -18.82 -9.74
N MET A 213 8.62 -18.51 -9.62
CA MET A 213 9.36 -18.80 -8.40
C MET A 213 8.84 -17.90 -7.27
N PRO A 214 8.39 -18.47 -6.14
CA PRO A 214 8.00 -17.68 -4.98
C PRO A 214 9.23 -17.01 -4.36
N ARG A 215 8.98 -16.15 -3.39
CA ARG A 215 10.04 -15.50 -2.62
C ARG A 215 10.82 -16.57 -1.83
N GLU A 216 12.13 -16.36 -1.69
CA GLU A 216 13.05 -17.37 -1.16
C GLU A 216 12.81 -17.74 0.32
N ASP A 217 12.02 -16.92 1.04
CA ASP A 217 11.57 -17.10 2.42
C ASP A 217 10.28 -17.94 2.56
N ASP A 218 9.63 -18.33 1.45
CA ASP A 218 8.38 -19.08 1.48
C ASP A 218 8.62 -20.59 1.66
N SER A 219 8.49 -21.03 2.91
CA SER A 219 8.59 -22.44 3.33
C SER A 219 7.44 -23.34 2.85
N THR A 220 6.39 -22.80 2.24
CA THR A 220 5.19 -23.56 1.86
C THR A 220 5.34 -24.35 0.54
N TRP A 221 6.44 -24.13 -0.20
CA TRP A 221 6.79 -24.92 -1.38
C TRP A 221 7.73 -26.08 -1.03
N PRO A 222 7.44 -27.36 -1.40
CA PRO A 222 6.61 -27.79 -2.53
C PRO A 222 5.52 -28.81 -2.11
N SER A 223 4.79 -28.59 -1.01
CA SER A 223 3.81 -29.58 -0.52
C SER A 223 2.53 -29.68 -1.38
N THR A 224 2.26 -28.69 -2.25
CA THR A 224 1.00 -28.59 -3.02
C THR A 224 1.15 -28.81 -4.53
N ILE A 225 2.37 -28.93 -5.07
CA ILE A 225 2.56 -29.22 -6.52
C ILE A 225 2.67 -30.71 -6.74
N VAL A 226 1.49 -31.31 -6.83
CA VAL A 226 1.24 -32.69 -7.22
C VAL A 226 1.65 -32.89 -8.68
N ASN A 227 2.57 -33.83 -8.90
CA ASN A 227 2.75 -34.68 -10.08
C ASN A 227 2.05 -34.18 -11.36
N SER A 228 2.66 -33.23 -12.06
CA SER A 228 2.26 -32.99 -13.44
C SER A 228 2.95 -34.01 -14.35
N LYS A 229 2.14 -34.76 -15.10
CA LYS A 229 2.51 -35.60 -16.26
C LYS A 229 3.71 -35.03 -17.00
N VAL A 230 4.54 -35.90 -17.59
CA VAL A 230 5.71 -35.58 -18.43
C VAL A 230 5.44 -34.40 -19.38
N LEU A 231 5.65 -33.17 -18.90
CA LEU A 231 5.41 -31.94 -19.66
C LEU A 231 6.64 -31.69 -20.52
N LYS A 232 6.47 -31.65 -21.84
CA LYS A 232 7.57 -31.48 -22.79
C LYS A 232 8.18 -30.08 -22.64
N TRP A 233 9.51 -30.01 -22.75
CA TRP A 233 10.21 -28.72 -22.83
C TRP A 233 9.81 -27.99 -24.10
N SER A 234 9.48 -26.70 -23.96
CA SER A 234 9.12 -25.83 -25.06
C SER A 234 10.36 -25.48 -25.90
N SER A 235 10.17 -25.25 -27.20
CA SER A 235 11.21 -24.69 -28.08
C SER A 235 11.59 -23.26 -27.72
N SER A 236 10.73 -22.53 -27.00
CA SER A 236 11.00 -21.21 -26.44
C SER A 236 11.35 -21.29 -24.96
N ALA A 237 12.52 -20.72 -24.59
CA ALA A 237 13.05 -20.63 -23.23
C ALA A 237 12.11 -19.90 -22.26
N VAL A 238 11.34 -18.94 -22.75
CA VAL A 238 10.40 -18.13 -21.96
C VAL A 238 9.32 -18.97 -21.28
N LYS A 239 9.01 -20.14 -21.84
CA LYS A 239 7.99 -21.06 -21.31
C LYS A 239 8.61 -22.21 -20.50
N TRP A 240 9.90 -22.11 -20.17
CA TRP A 240 10.60 -23.19 -19.48
C TRP A 240 10.20 -23.26 -18.00
N PRO A 241 9.95 -24.48 -17.49
CA PRO A 241 9.67 -24.68 -16.08
C PRO A 241 10.90 -24.40 -15.21
N ILE A 242 10.65 -24.17 -13.93
CA ILE A 242 11.71 -24.03 -12.92
C ILE A 242 12.25 -25.41 -12.60
N CYS A 243 13.58 -25.54 -12.61
CA CYS A 243 14.24 -26.76 -12.20
C CYS A 243 14.55 -26.76 -10.71
N LEU A 244 14.03 -27.72 -9.96
CA LEU A 244 14.28 -27.86 -8.52
C LEU A 244 15.48 -28.76 -8.22
N GLN A 245 15.78 -29.70 -9.13
CA GLN A 245 16.85 -30.66 -8.91
C GLN A 245 17.52 -31.06 -10.23
N GLN A 246 18.84 -30.90 -10.27
CA GLN A 246 19.68 -31.26 -11.42
C GLN A 246 20.46 -32.56 -11.15
N ASN A 247 20.66 -33.35 -12.21
CA ASN A 247 21.52 -34.52 -12.21
C ASN A 247 22.89 -34.16 -12.80
N TYR A 248 23.82 -33.75 -11.95
CA TYR A 248 25.17 -33.34 -12.35
C TYR A 248 26.01 -34.50 -12.91
N ASN A 249 25.70 -35.75 -12.58
CA ASN A 249 26.42 -36.91 -13.12
C ASN A 249 26.26 -37.02 -14.66
N ARG A 250 25.14 -36.55 -15.21
CA ARG A 250 24.92 -36.46 -16.66
C ARG A 250 25.80 -35.41 -17.35
N ILE A 251 26.20 -34.37 -16.60
CA ILE A 251 27.02 -33.25 -17.08
C ILE A 251 28.48 -33.68 -17.15
N ALA A 252 28.98 -34.33 -16.11
CA ALA A 252 30.37 -34.80 -16.03
C ALA A 252 30.77 -35.70 -17.22
N ASN A 253 29.83 -36.52 -17.72
CA ASN A 253 30.07 -37.43 -18.82
C ASN A 253 29.94 -36.79 -20.22
N ASN A 254 29.42 -35.56 -20.33
CA ASN A 254 29.12 -34.89 -21.61
C ASN A 254 29.43 -33.38 -21.58
N MET A 255 30.47 -32.96 -20.85
CA MET A 255 30.77 -31.53 -20.62
C MET A 255 30.93 -30.74 -21.92
N SER A 256 31.61 -31.31 -22.93
CA SER A 256 31.82 -30.68 -24.24
C SER A 256 30.53 -30.44 -25.02
N LEU A 257 29.44 -31.16 -24.71
CA LEU A 257 28.13 -30.99 -25.35
C LEU A 257 27.31 -29.84 -24.73
N TYR A 258 27.65 -29.43 -23.50
CA TYR A 258 26.90 -28.47 -22.70
C TYR A 258 27.79 -27.35 -22.13
N PRO A 259 28.49 -26.56 -22.98
CA PRO A 259 29.39 -25.50 -22.49
C PRO A 259 28.67 -24.45 -21.63
N HIS A 260 27.38 -24.20 -21.88
CA HIS A 260 26.53 -23.30 -21.09
C HIS A 260 26.18 -23.80 -19.68
N MET A 261 26.57 -25.03 -19.33
CA MET A 261 26.42 -25.59 -17.98
C MET A 261 27.69 -25.42 -17.12
N ASP A 262 28.84 -25.15 -17.74
CA ASP A 262 30.13 -24.99 -17.06
C ASP A 262 30.34 -23.55 -16.59
N CYS A 263 29.55 -23.17 -15.58
CA CYS A 263 29.50 -21.81 -15.06
C CYS A 263 29.73 -21.80 -13.55
N VAL A 264 30.85 -21.24 -13.11
CA VAL A 264 31.17 -21.06 -11.68
C VAL A 264 30.22 -20.02 -11.08
N ASN A 265 30.02 -18.91 -11.80
CA ASN A 265 29.20 -17.79 -11.35
C ASN A 265 28.15 -17.46 -12.41
N ILE A 266 26.88 -17.75 -12.13
CA ILE A 266 25.77 -17.53 -13.05
C ILE A 266 24.99 -16.28 -12.61
N ALA A 267 24.77 -15.35 -13.53
CA ALA A 267 23.86 -14.24 -13.32
C ALA A 267 22.41 -14.75 -13.23
N ARG A 268 21.70 -14.35 -12.18
CA ARG A 268 20.33 -14.82 -11.89
C ARG A 268 19.34 -13.66 -11.80
N PRO A 269 18.03 -13.94 -11.92
CA PRO A 269 17.01 -12.90 -11.85
C PRO A 269 17.04 -12.11 -10.54
N CYS A 270 17.02 -10.79 -10.68
CA CYS A 270 16.90 -9.82 -9.61
C CYS A 270 15.74 -8.86 -9.96
N CYS A 271 14.73 -8.84 -9.11
CA CYS A 271 13.59 -7.95 -9.24
C CYS A 271 13.89 -6.60 -8.58
N THR A 272 13.81 -5.52 -9.34
CA THR A 272 14.17 -4.16 -8.90
C THR A 272 13.11 -3.14 -9.30
N GLY A 273 13.10 -2.00 -8.60
CA GLY A 273 12.17 -0.90 -8.88
C GLY A 273 10.72 -1.20 -8.49
N VAL A 274 9.85 -0.20 -8.64
CA VAL A 274 8.43 -0.29 -8.26
C VAL A 274 7.54 -0.87 -9.37
N LEU A 275 8.02 -0.87 -10.61
CA LEU A 275 7.33 -1.47 -11.76
C LEU A 275 7.68 -2.95 -11.97
N GLY A 276 8.55 -3.51 -11.12
CA GLY A 276 8.98 -4.91 -11.20
C GLY A 276 9.92 -5.18 -12.38
N ASP A 277 10.94 -4.36 -12.59
CA ASP A 277 11.97 -4.63 -13.60
C ASP A 277 12.78 -5.87 -13.21
N CYS A 278 12.99 -6.79 -14.15
CA CYS A 278 13.86 -7.94 -13.95
C CYS A 278 15.18 -7.76 -14.69
N ILE A 279 16.29 -7.93 -13.97
CA ILE A 279 17.64 -7.96 -14.53
C ILE A 279 18.35 -9.24 -14.10
N LEU A 280 19.24 -9.75 -14.95
CA LEU A 280 20.11 -10.86 -14.59
C LEU A 280 21.42 -10.30 -14.05
N THR A 281 21.72 -10.57 -12.78
CA THR A 281 22.91 -10.03 -12.13
C THR A 281 23.42 -10.97 -11.03
N SER A 282 24.53 -10.60 -10.38
CA SER A 282 25.01 -11.33 -9.20
C SER A 282 24.21 -10.97 -7.95
N GLU A 283 24.27 -11.82 -6.94
CA GLU A 283 23.58 -11.57 -5.68
C GLU A 283 24.01 -10.26 -5.01
N ASP A 284 25.32 -9.99 -4.96
CA ASP A 284 25.86 -8.77 -4.37
C ASP A 284 25.39 -7.50 -5.10
N ASP A 285 25.33 -7.55 -6.43
CA ASP A 285 24.81 -6.43 -7.22
C ASP A 285 23.30 -6.24 -6.99
N CYS A 286 22.55 -7.32 -6.89
CA CYS A 286 21.12 -7.28 -6.56
C CYS A 286 20.87 -6.65 -5.17
N ARG A 287 21.64 -7.06 -4.16
CA ARG A 287 21.58 -6.50 -2.79
C ARG A 287 21.91 -5.01 -2.79
N ARG A 288 22.94 -4.59 -3.54
CA ARG A 288 23.31 -3.17 -3.67
C ARG A 288 22.20 -2.32 -4.30
N ARG A 289 21.43 -2.91 -5.22
CA ARG A 289 20.25 -2.30 -5.85
C ARG A 289 18.98 -2.39 -4.99
N ARG A 290 19.04 -2.96 -3.78
CA ARG A 290 17.88 -3.26 -2.91
C ARG A 290 16.81 -4.10 -3.61
N GLY A 291 17.23 -4.95 -4.54
CA GLY A 291 16.35 -5.87 -5.25
C GLY A 291 16.08 -7.16 -4.49
N ILE A 292 15.20 -7.99 -5.05
CA ILE A 292 14.93 -9.36 -4.57
C ILE A 292 15.63 -10.32 -5.52
N PHE A 293 16.61 -11.05 -5.02
CA PHE A 293 17.38 -12.03 -5.76
C PHE A 293 16.66 -13.38 -5.78
N HIS A 294 16.67 -14.07 -6.92
CA HIS A 294 16.07 -15.40 -7.06
C HIS A 294 17.14 -16.44 -7.42
N SER A 295 17.70 -17.08 -6.39
CA SER A 295 18.84 -18.00 -6.53
C SER A 295 18.54 -19.28 -7.31
N ARG A 296 17.27 -19.69 -7.46
CA ARG A 296 16.87 -20.92 -8.16
C ARG A 296 16.25 -20.67 -9.54
N ALA A 297 16.03 -19.41 -9.90
CA ALA A 297 15.59 -19.03 -11.24
C ALA A 297 16.80 -18.80 -12.15
N HIS A 298 16.61 -19.05 -13.44
CA HIS A 298 17.61 -18.84 -14.49
C HIS A 298 17.19 -17.75 -15.47
N LEU A 299 15.89 -17.49 -15.57
CA LEU A 299 15.28 -16.59 -16.54
C LEU A 299 14.32 -15.61 -15.85
N CYS A 300 14.16 -14.42 -16.42
CA CYS A 300 13.21 -13.43 -15.91
C CYS A 300 11.75 -13.88 -16.12
N SER A 301 11.49 -14.68 -17.16
CA SER A 301 10.18 -15.31 -17.38
C SER A 301 9.76 -16.30 -16.29
N GLN A 302 10.69 -16.77 -15.46
CA GLN A 302 10.43 -17.71 -14.35
C GLN A 302 10.08 -17.00 -13.04
N VAL A 303 10.18 -15.69 -12.96
CA VAL A 303 9.89 -14.91 -11.74
C VAL A 303 8.72 -13.97 -11.97
N ASP A 304 8.04 -13.62 -10.88
CA ASP A 304 7.00 -12.59 -10.86
C ASP A 304 7.49 -11.38 -10.09
N CYS A 305 8.16 -10.46 -10.78
CA CYS A 305 8.72 -9.29 -10.12
C CYS A 305 7.65 -8.32 -9.61
N ILE A 306 6.46 -8.27 -10.21
CA ILE A 306 5.41 -7.39 -9.71
C ILE A 306 4.82 -7.95 -8.40
N GLN A 307 4.68 -9.27 -8.27
CA GLN A 307 4.30 -9.90 -7.00
C GLN A 307 5.31 -9.60 -5.89
N SER A 308 6.62 -9.69 -6.20
CA SER A 308 7.71 -9.36 -5.28
C SER A 308 7.73 -7.89 -4.82
N VAL A 309 7.24 -6.97 -5.65
CA VAL A 309 7.11 -5.54 -5.29
C VAL A 309 5.86 -5.29 -4.45
N CYS A 310 4.73 -5.87 -4.86
CA CYS A 310 3.46 -5.68 -4.20
C CYS A 310 3.53 -6.20 -2.76
N GLY A 311 3.92 -7.46 -2.54
CA GLY A 311 4.12 -7.99 -1.18
C GLY A 311 2.87 -7.92 -0.27
N MET A 312 3.09 -8.15 1.03
CA MET A 312 2.13 -8.41 2.12
C MET A 312 1.30 -9.69 1.95
N LEU A 313 0.59 -9.84 0.83
CA LEU A 313 -0.18 -11.03 0.49
C LEU A 313 0.14 -11.44 -0.95
N GLU A 314 0.05 -12.73 -1.24
CA GLU A 314 0.22 -13.21 -2.61
C GLU A 314 -0.99 -12.89 -3.49
N PHE A 315 -0.80 -12.86 -4.80
CA PHE A 315 -1.91 -12.79 -5.75
C PHE A 315 -2.62 -14.15 -5.81
N PHE A 316 -3.94 -14.15 -5.97
CA PHE A 316 -4.72 -15.37 -6.18
C PHE A 316 -4.33 -16.06 -7.49
N VAL A 317 -3.99 -15.27 -8.52
CA VAL A 317 -3.51 -15.76 -9.81
C VAL A 317 -2.20 -15.04 -10.14
N ALA A 318 -1.17 -15.82 -10.45
CA ALA A 318 0.14 -15.28 -10.82
C ALA A 318 0.01 -14.25 -11.96
N ARG A 319 0.70 -13.10 -11.82
CA ARG A 319 0.66 -11.96 -12.75
C ARG A 319 -0.70 -11.28 -12.92
N LEU A 320 -1.69 -11.59 -12.08
CA LEU A 320 -2.98 -10.91 -12.07
C LEU A 320 -3.12 -10.11 -10.76
N PRO A 321 -2.94 -8.78 -10.79
CA PRO A 321 -3.04 -7.97 -9.59
C PRO A 321 -4.49 -7.90 -9.07
N ASP A 322 -4.65 -8.15 -7.78
CA ASP A 322 -5.95 -8.35 -7.11
C ASP A 322 -5.97 -7.87 -5.63
N GLN A 323 -4.98 -7.06 -5.22
CA GLN A 323 -4.79 -6.67 -3.82
C GLN A 323 -5.71 -5.53 -3.38
N VAL A 324 -7.03 -5.76 -3.41
CA VAL A 324 -8.07 -4.79 -3.05
C VAL A 324 -8.02 -4.34 -1.59
N TYR A 325 -7.41 -5.13 -0.69
CA TYR A 325 -7.20 -4.77 0.71
C TYR A 325 -6.38 -3.49 0.88
N ARG A 326 -5.62 -3.08 -0.15
CA ARG A 326 -4.83 -1.86 -0.17
C ARG A 326 -5.65 -0.58 0.01
N PHE A 327 -6.94 -0.60 -0.36
CA PHE A 327 -7.85 0.51 -0.10
C PHE A 327 -8.16 0.70 1.39
N TRP A 328 -7.99 -0.35 2.18
CA TRP A 328 -8.18 -0.33 3.62
C TRP A 328 -6.88 -0.09 4.37
N THR A 329 -5.81 -0.84 4.06
CA THR A 329 -4.53 -0.76 4.76
C THR A 329 -3.87 0.61 4.64
N VAL A 330 -4.10 1.31 3.53
CA VAL A 330 -3.61 2.68 3.30
C VAL A 330 -3.97 3.67 4.40
N ILE A 331 -5.11 3.48 5.09
CA ILE A 331 -5.58 4.35 6.19
C ILE A 331 -4.61 4.32 7.38
N PHE A 332 -3.88 3.22 7.57
CA PHE A 332 -3.00 3.01 8.73
C PHE A 332 -1.52 3.26 8.43
N ILE A 333 -1.11 3.17 7.17
CA ILE A 333 0.27 3.34 6.74
C ILE A 333 0.56 4.83 6.56
N HIS A 334 1.72 5.30 7.03
CA HIS A 334 2.15 6.68 6.84
C HIS A 334 3.44 6.73 6.02
N ALA A 335 3.67 7.87 5.36
CA ALA A 335 4.87 8.07 4.56
C ALA A 335 6.13 8.14 5.44
N GLY A 336 6.01 8.63 6.66
CA GLY A 336 7.11 8.77 7.62
C GLY A 336 6.67 9.54 8.86
N LEU A 337 7.62 9.91 9.72
CA LEU A 337 7.35 10.54 11.01
C LEU A 337 6.64 11.89 10.88
N ILE A 338 7.01 12.72 9.89
CA ILE A 338 6.40 14.05 9.71
C ILE A 338 4.94 13.91 9.30
N HIS A 339 4.64 13.00 8.37
CA HIS A 339 3.27 12.74 7.94
C HIS A 339 2.42 12.20 9.10
N LEU A 340 2.96 11.27 9.90
CA LEU A 340 2.27 10.78 11.09
C LEU A 340 2.01 11.90 12.11
N LEU A 341 2.98 12.79 12.35
CA LEU A 341 2.82 13.91 13.28
C LEU A 341 1.65 14.82 12.87
N ILE A 342 1.56 15.18 11.59
CA ILE A 342 0.44 15.98 11.05
C ILE A 342 -0.89 15.25 11.28
N THR A 343 -0.94 13.94 11.02
CA THR A 343 -2.13 13.12 11.29
C THR A 343 -2.54 13.14 12.75
N ILE A 344 -1.59 13.00 13.68
CA ILE A 344 -1.87 13.02 15.13
C ILE A 344 -2.38 14.40 15.56
N ILE A 345 -1.76 15.49 15.07
CA ILE A 345 -2.22 16.85 15.35
C ILE A 345 -3.67 17.02 14.90
N PHE A 346 -4.00 16.61 13.66
CA PHE A 346 -5.37 16.65 13.16
C PHE A 346 -6.33 15.84 14.04
N GLN A 347 -5.95 14.61 14.40
CA GLN A 347 -6.78 13.73 15.20
C GLN A 347 -7.08 14.31 16.59
N TYR A 348 -6.09 14.90 17.25
CA TYR A 348 -6.28 15.45 18.60
C TYR A 348 -6.95 16.83 18.62
N THR A 349 -6.78 17.63 17.57
CA THR A 349 -7.34 18.99 17.49
C THR A 349 -8.76 19.02 16.92
N ILE A 350 -9.06 18.19 15.92
CA ILE A 350 -10.34 18.21 15.20
C ILE A 350 -11.17 16.96 15.49
N MET A 351 -10.59 15.77 15.30
CA MET A 351 -11.35 14.52 15.40
C MET A 351 -11.79 14.20 16.83
N ARG A 352 -10.92 14.43 17.83
CA ARG A 352 -11.21 14.17 19.24
C ARG A 352 -12.39 15.00 19.77
N PRO A 353 -12.45 16.34 19.57
CA PRO A 353 -13.64 17.11 19.90
C PRO A 353 -14.89 16.64 19.16
N LEU A 354 -14.78 16.35 17.86
CA LEU A 354 -15.91 15.88 17.07
C LEU A 354 -16.44 14.54 17.61
N GLU A 355 -15.58 13.60 17.99
CA GLU A 355 -15.96 12.30 18.54
C GLU A 355 -16.68 12.44 19.89
N LYS A 356 -16.26 13.41 20.71
CA LYS A 356 -16.96 13.72 21.97
C LYS A 356 -18.37 14.26 21.74
N LEU A 357 -18.61 14.94 20.63
CA LEU A 357 -19.92 15.51 20.30
C LEU A 357 -20.83 14.52 19.56
N ALA A 358 -20.30 13.85 18.54
CA ALA A 358 -21.06 12.98 17.64
C ALA A 358 -21.07 11.50 18.08
N GLY A 359 -20.18 11.12 18.99
CA GLY A 359 -20.02 9.74 19.46
C GLY A 359 -19.02 8.91 18.65
N CYS A 360 -18.48 7.89 19.31
CA CYS A 360 -17.39 7.02 18.80
C CYS A 360 -17.76 6.31 17.49
N VAL A 361 -18.92 5.65 17.46
CA VAL A 361 -19.33 4.80 16.32
C VAL A 361 -19.56 5.63 15.05
N ARG A 362 -20.17 6.82 15.19
CA ARG A 362 -20.45 7.70 14.03
C ARG A 362 -19.16 8.20 13.39
N VAL A 363 -18.24 8.72 14.21
CA VAL A 363 -16.92 9.18 13.73
C VAL A 363 -16.12 8.04 13.12
N MET A 364 -16.14 6.84 13.73
CA MET A 364 -15.49 5.65 13.19
C MET A 364 -16.00 5.31 11.77
N ILE A 365 -17.32 5.20 11.59
CA ILE A 365 -17.90 4.85 10.28
C ILE A 365 -17.53 5.92 9.24
N ILE A 366 -17.69 7.20 9.59
CA ILE A 366 -17.37 8.31 8.68
C ILE A 366 -15.90 8.23 8.27
N TYR A 367 -14.97 8.13 9.23
CA TYR A 367 -13.53 8.13 8.98
C TYR A 367 -13.08 6.96 8.10
N ILE A 368 -13.55 5.75 8.42
CA ILE A 368 -13.14 4.53 7.73
C ILE A 368 -13.74 4.44 6.33
N VAL A 369 -15.06 4.68 6.20
CA VAL A 369 -15.74 4.57 4.89
C VAL A 369 -15.25 5.64 3.93
N SER A 370 -15.10 6.90 4.39
CA SER A 370 -14.56 7.96 3.54
C SER A 370 -13.07 7.77 3.23
N GLY A 371 -12.29 7.17 4.14
CA GLY A 371 -10.93 6.71 3.85
C GLY A 371 -10.91 5.74 2.67
N PHE A 372 -11.71 4.68 2.74
CA PHE A 372 -11.83 3.68 1.67
C PHE A 372 -12.31 4.31 0.35
N VAL A 373 -13.39 5.10 0.38
CA VAL A 373 -13.96 5.76 -0.81
C VAL A 373 -12.97 6.74 -1.42
N GLY A 374 -12.24 7.51 -0.60
CA GLY A 374 -11.20 8.42 -1.06
C GLY A 374 -10.07 7.68 -1.76
N SER A 375 -9.60 6.56 -1.20
CA SER A 375 -8.58 5.72 -1.82
C SER A 375 -9.06 5.06 -3.12
N LEU A 376 -10.32 4.63 -3.18
CA LEU A 376 -10.94 4.10 -4.39
C LEU A 376 -11.02 5.18 -5.48
N ALA A 377 -11.57 6.35 -5.17
CA ALA A 377 -11.65 7.48 -6.09
C ALA A 377 -10.26 7.83 -6.62
N SER A 378 -9.26 7.84 -5.74
CA SER A 378 -7.90 8.15 -6.15
C SER A 378 -7.24 7.08 -7.02
N ALA A 379 -7.62 5.80 -6.91
CA ALA A 379 -7.17 4.76 -7.85
C ALA A 379 -7.79 4.88 -9.24
N LEU A 380 -8.98 5.49 -9.33
CA LEU A 380 -9.65 5.75 -10.61
C LEU A 380 -9.02 6.96 -11.32
N PHE A 381 -8.73 8.04 -10.59
CA PHE A 381 -8.22 9.29 -11.16
C PHE A 381 -6.69 9.36 -11.28
N LEU A 382 -5.94 8.69 -10.39
CA LEU A 382 -4.47 8.75 -10.36
C LEU A 382 -3.88 7.33 -10.52
N ARG A 383 -3.40 7.02 -11.73
CA ARG A 383 -2.98 5.65 -12.10
C ARG A 383 -1.63 5.24 -11.54
N ASP A 384 -0.70 6.16 -11.31
CA ASP A 384 0.70 5.80 -11.00
C ASP A 384 1.25 6.38 -9.70
N THR A 385 0.36 6.70 -8.76
CA THR A 385 0.77 7.29 -7.47
C THR A 385 0.72 6.27 -6.34
N ILE A 386 1.79 6.24 -5.56
CA ILE A 386 1.84 5.56 -4.27
C ILE A 386 1.14 6.46 -3.27
N GLN A 387 0.16 5.91 -2.55
CA GLN A 387 -0.58 6.66 -1.55
C GLN A 387 -0.58 5.93 -0.22
N VAL A 388 -0.51 6.75 0.83
CA VAL A 388 -0.44 6.36 2.23
C VAL A 388 -1.20 7.40 3.04
N GLY A 389 -1.69 7.00 4.19
CA GLY A 389 -2.31 7.86 5.17
C GLY A 389 -3.83 7.95 5.02
N PRO A 390 -4.50 8.40 6.08
CA PRO A 390 -5.96 8.43 6.17
C PRO A 390 -6.58 9.69 5.53
N GLY A 391 -5.96 10.27 4.50
CA GLY A 391 -6.34 11.60 3.98
C GLY A 391 -7.84 11.72 3.66
N GLY A 392 -8.43 10.72 2.98
CA GLY A 392 -9.87 10.68 2.70
C GLY A 392 -10.74 10.75 3.96
N GLY A 393 -10.33 10.02 5.01
CA GLY A 393 -10.95 10.04 6.32
C GLY A 393 -10.86 11.41 7.00
N GLN A 394 -9.68 12.02 6.96
CA GLN A 394 -9.45 13.33 7.55
C GLN A 394 -10.27 14.43 6.86
N PHE A 395 -10.33 14.45 5.53
CA PHE A 395 -11.12 15.44 4.80
C PHE A 395 -12.63 15.32 5.10
N ALA A 396 -13.15 14.10 5.27
CA ALA A 396 -14.55 13.91 5.66
C ALA A 396 -14.81 14.39 7.09
N ILE A 397 -13.92 14.07 8.04
CA ILE A 397 -14.03 14.57 9.42
C ILE A 397 -13.94 16.10 9.48
N LEU A 398 -13.08 16.70 8.67
CA LEU A 398 -12.98 18.16 8.55
C LEU A 398 -14.28 18.75 8.01
N ALA A 399 -14.86 18.14 6.97
CA ALA A 399 -16.14 18.58 6.42
C ALA A 399 -17.29 18.49 7.45
N CYS A 400 -17.36 17.40 8.22
CA CYS A 400 -18.34 17.25 9.31
C CYS A 400 -18.12 18.30 10.42
N TYR A 401 -16.87 18.56 10.79
CA TYR A 401 -16.55 19.57 11.78
C TYR A 401 -16.97 20.97 11.33
N LEU A 402 -16.72 21.32 10.05
CA LEU A 402 -17.15 22.59 9.48
C LEU A 402 -18.67 22.68 9.35
N SER A 403 -19.37 21.60 8.98
CA SER A 403 -20.83 21.62 8.90
C SER A 403 -21.47 21.87 10.27
N GLU A 404 -20.93 21.29 11.33
CA GLU A 404 -21.40 21.55 12.71
C GLU A 404 -21.10 23.00 13.14
N LEU A 405 -19.98 23.58 12.70
CA LEU A 405 -19.63 24.97 13.01
C LEU A 405 -20.54 25.98 12.28
N PHE A 406 -20.92 25.71 11.03
CA PHE A 406 -21.72 26.63 10.22
C PHE A 406 -23.23 26.42 10.36
N LEU A 407 -23.70 25.20 10.66
CA LEU A 407 -25.12 24.85 10.74
C LEU A 407 -25.64 24.63 12.17
N GLY A 408 -24.77 24.47 13.16
CA GLY A 408 -25.11 24.19 14.57
C GLY A 408 -25.32 25.43 15.43
#